data_AF-A0A2G0XAE0-F1
#
_entry.id   AF-A0A2G0XAE0-F1
#
_cell.length_a   1.000
_cell.length_b   1.000
_cell.length_c   1.000
_cell.angle_alpha   90.00
_cell.angle_beta   90.00
_cell.angle_gamma   90.00
#
_symmetry.space_group_name_H-M   'P 1'
#
loop_
_entity.id
_entity.type
_entity.pdbx_description
1 polymer ?
#
loop_
_entity_poly.entity_id
_entity_poly.type
_entity_poly.pdbx_seq_one_letter_code
_entity_poly.pdbx_strand_id
1 'polypeptide(L)'
;MTLSAPVFDPPGYKRDCVYVQGKGTPRTNIAIFQANSGNQLANVFCDENGHFSAILNINAIPGFTSGELTITARSALASDQSNWGPNQTLIVR
;
A
#
# COMPACT_ATOMS: atom_id res chain seq x y z
N MET A 1 -6.47 0.05 -20.81
CA MET A 1 -5.11 -0.26 -20.31
C MET A 1 -5.28 -1.26 -19.18
N THR A 2 -4.55 -2.37 -19.15
CA THR A 2 -4.68 -3.34 -18.05
C THR A 2 -3.81 -2.88 -16.89
N LEU A 3 -4.43 -2.61 -15.73
CA LEU A 3 -3.72 -2.24 -14.52
C LEU A 3 -3.17 -3.49 -13.83
N SER A 4 -1.88 -3.48 -13.52
CA SER A 4 -1.22 -4.50 -12.71
C SER A 4 -1.48 -4.28 -11.22
N ALA A 5 -1.65 -5.39 -10.49
CA ALA A 5 -1.71 -5.35 -9.05
C ALA A 5 -0.37 -4.82 -8.48
N PRO A 6 -0.38 -3.88 -7.53
CA PRO A 6 0.83 -3.40 -6.89
C PRO A 6 1.49 -4.49 -6.08
N VAL A 7 2.83 -4.49 -6.03
CA VAL A 7 3.62 -5.39 -5.21
C VAL A 7 4.51 -4.53 -4.32
N PHE A 8 4.42 -4.73 -3.01
CA PHE A 8 5.32 -4.08 -2.06
C PHE A 8 6.72 -4.67 -2.21
N ASP A 9 7.74 -3.82 -2.14
CA ASP A 9 9.09 -4.29 -1.96
C ASP A 9 9.19 -4.95 -0.57
N PRO A 10 10.06 -5.97 -0.40
CA PRO A 10 10.32 -6.54 0.92
C PRO A 10 10.63 -5.41 1.91
N PRO A 11 10.12 -5.48 3.15
CA PRO A 11 10.42 -4.46 4.14
C PRO A 11 11.93 -4.39 4.32
N GLY A 12 12.55 -3.34 3.78
CA GLY A 12 13.91 -3.01 4.18
C GLY A 12 13.86 -2.83 5.69
N TYR A 13 14.75 -3.49 6.43
CA TYR A 13 14.83 -3.45 7.90
C TYR A 13 14.87 -1.99 8.41
N LYS A 14 13.72 -1.32 8.52
CA LYS A 14 13.56 0.00 9.13
C LYS A 14 12.62 -0.21 10.30
N ARG A 15 13.21 -0.16 11.49
CA ARG A 15 12.66 -0.72 12.73
C ARG A 15 11.35 -0.08 13.22
N ASP A 16 10.92 1.05 12.64
CA ASP A 16 9.85 1.89 13.17
C ASP A 16 8.88 2.45 12.12
N CYS A 17 8.90 1.96 10.88
CA CYS A 17 8.31 2.72 9.80
C CYS A 17 6.97 2.15 9.30
N VAL A 18 5.92 2.92 9.52
CA VAL A 18 4.71 3.01 8.68
C VAL A 18 5.04 3.46 7.24
N TYR A 19 6.25 3.22 6.75
CA TYR A 19 6.68 3.57 5.40
C TYR A 19 6.74 2.30 4.56
N VAL A 20 6.15 2.36 3.39
CA VAL A 20 6.18 1.28 2.41
C VAL A 20 6.56 1.81 1.05
N GLN A 21 7.15 0.96 0.25
CA GLN A 21 7.48 1.22 -1.13
C GLN A 21 7.21 -0.02 -1.95
N GLY A 22 7.11 0.13 -3.26
CA GLY A 22 6.88 -0.99 -4.13
C GLY A 22 6.72 -0.59 -5.59
N LYS A 23 6.21 -1.53 -6.37
CA LYS A 23 5.96 -1.37 -7.79
C LYS A 23 4.49 -1.48 -8.12
N GLY A 24 4.00 -0.62 -8.99
CA GLY A 24 2.61 -0.59 -9.47
C GLY A 24 2.55 -0.29 -10.95
N THR A 25 1.35 -0.08 -11.48
CA THR A 25 1.22 0.41 -12.86
C THR A 25 1.72 1.85 -12.94
N PRO A 26 2.63 2.20 -13.88
CA PRO A 26 3.11 3.57 -14.01
C PRO A 26 1.99 4.58 -14.25
N ARG A 27 2.15 5.79 -13.71
CA ARG A 27 1.21 6.90 -13.85
C ARG A 27 -0.21 6.58 -13.34
N THR A 28 -0.31 5.79 -12.28
CA THR A 28 -1.59 5.46 -11.63
C THR A 28 -1.57 5.79 -10.14
N ASN A 29 -2.73 5.83 -9.50
CA ASN A 29 -2.81 5.95 -8.05
C ASN A 29 -2.73 4.56 -7.41
N ILE A 30 -2.01 4.45 -6.31
CA ILE A 30 -1.90 3.25 -5.48
C ILE A 30 -2.66 3.52 -4.19
N ALA A 31 -3.82 2.88 -4.07
CA ALA A 31 -4.61 2.92 -2.85
C ALA A 31 -4.19 1.73 -1.97
N ILE A 32 -3.71 2.04 -0.76
CA ILE A 32 -3.19 1.07 0.21
C ILE A 32 -4.20 0.92 1.34
N PHE A 33 -4.50 -0.33 1.70
CA PHE A 33 -5.51 -0.69 2.67
C PHE A 33 -4.96 -1.66 3.71
N GLN A 34 -5.54 -1.65 4.91
CA GLN A 34 -5.42 -2.77 5.83
C GLN A 34 -6.17 -3.97 5.21
N ALA A 35 -5.45 -5.07 5.03
CA ALA A 35 -6.00 -6.29 4.46
C ALA A 35 -7.22 -6.77 5.25
N ASN A 36 -8.23 -7.29 4.54
CA ASN A 36 -9.46 -7.86 5.10
C ASN A 36 -10.34 -6.91 5.94
N SER A 37 -10.01 -5.62 6.03
CA SER A 37 -10.80 -4.63 6.78
C SER A 37 -11.40 -3.53 5.92
N GLY A 38 -10.75 -3.20 4.79
CA GLY A 38 -11.15 -2.09 3.92
C GLY A 38 -10.73 -0.70 4.44
N ASN A 39 -10.03 -0.60 5.57
CA ASN A 39 -9.52 0.69 6.06
C ASN A 39 -8.41 1.20 5.13
N GLN A 40 -8.63 2.35 4.48
CA GLN A 40 -7.62 2.95 3.61
C GLN A 40 -6.55 3.67 4.44
N LEU A 41 -5.29 3.30 4.24
CA LEU A 41 -4.15 3.79 5.00
C LEU A 41 -3.35 4.86 4.26
N ALA A 42 -3.33 4.79 2.92
CA ALA A 42 -2.68 5.78 2.07
C ALA A 42 -3.25 5.77 0.65
N ASN A 43 -3.05 6.86 -0.06
CA ASN A 43 -3.26 6.94 -1.51
C ASN A 43 -2.13 7.77 -2.11
N VAL A 44 -1.30 7.17 -2.96
CA VAL A 44 -0.10 7.80 -3.51
C VAL A 44 -0.01 7.62 -5.01
N PHE A 45 0.70 8.51 -5.68
CA PHE A 45 0.96 8.39 -7.11
C PHE A 45 2.11 7.41 -7.37
N CYS A 46 1.92 6.52 -8.33
CA CYS A 46 2.94 5.65 -8.91
C CYS A 46 3.62 6.40 -10.06
N ASP A 47 4.93 6.57 -9.97
CA ASP A 47 5.70 7.36 -10.92
C ASP A 47 5.73 6.74 -12.34
N GLU A 48 6.41 7.43 -13.27
CA GLU A 48 6.51 6.99 -14.66
C GLU A 48 7.30 5.69 -14.85
N ASN A 49 8.11 5.32 -13.86
CA ASN A 49 8.90 4.10 -13.83
C ASN A 49 8.18 2.96 -13.09
N GLY A 50 6.98 3.22 -12.57
CA GLY A 50 6.18 2.24 -11.84
C GLY A 50 6.57 2.09 -10.37
N HIS A 51 7.27 3.05 -9.79
CA HIS A 51 7.62 3.06 -8.36
C HIS A 51 6.66 3.93 -7.55
N PHE A 52 6.34 3.47 -6.34
CA PHE A 52 5.60 4.26 -5.36
C PHE A 52 6.21 4.13 -3.97
N SER A 53 5.97 5.15 -3.16
CA SER A 53 6.31 5.18 -1.74
C SER A 53 5.21 5.86 -0.94
N ALA A 54 4.87 5.34 0.23
CA ALA A 54 3.80 5.86 1.06
C ALA A 54 4.16 5.81 2.54
N ILE A 55 3.69 6.81 3.27
CA ILE A 55 3.58 6.76 4.74
C ILE A 55 2.13 6.39 5.06
N LEU A 56 1.94 5.32 5.82
CA LEU A 56 0.65 4.78 6.21
C LEU A 56 0.09 5.56 7.40
N ASN A 57 -1.15 6.03 7.26
CA ASN A 57 -1.90 6.61 8.36
C ASN A 57 -2.52 5.50 9.22
N ILE A 58 -1.79 5.03 10.24
CA ILE A 58 -2.28 3.98 11.15
C ILE A 58 -3.46 4.44 12.03
N ASN A 59 -3.63 5.75 12.23
CA ASN A 59 -4.78 6.29 12.97
C ASN A 59 -6.11 6.08 12.22
N ALA A 60 -6.06 5.70 10.94
CA ALA A 60 -7.23 5.27 10.18
C ALA A 60 -7.78 3.91 10.64
N ILE A 61 -7.04 3.17 11.48
CA ILE A 61 -7.46 1.88 12.04
C ILE A 61 -7.92 2.11 13.50
N PRO A 62 -9.22 2.00 13.80
CA PRO A 62 -9.73 2.24 15.15
C PRO A 62 -9.08 1.33 16.21
N GLY A 63 -8.46 1.94 17.23
CA GLY A 63 -7.86 1.21 18.34
C GLY A 63 -6.49 0.58 18.05
N PHE A 64 -5.94 0.75 16.84
CA PHE A 64 -4.60 0.27 16.53
C PHE A 64 -3.54 1.27 16.99
N THR A 65 -2.59 0.81 17.79
CA THR A 65 -1.48 1.63 18.30
C THR A 65 -0.12 1.06 17.92
N SER A 66 0.03 -0.27 17.99
CA SER A 66 1.22 -1.01 17.60
C SER A 66 0.86 -2.49 17.39
N GLY A 67 1.76 -3.25 16.78
CA GLY A 67 1.62 -4.68 16.54
C GLY A 67 1.74 -5.05 15.07
N GLU A 68 1.22 -6.22 14.73
CA GLU A 68 1.21 -6.72 13.35
C GLU A 68 0.14 -6.01 12.53
N LEU A 69 0.54 -5.43 11.41
CA LEU A 69 -0.35 -4.80 10.44
C LEU A 69 -0.17 -5.46 9.08
N THR A 70 -1.22 -6.11 8.60
CA THR A 70 -1.25 -6.67 7.24
C THR A 70 -1.89 -5.67 6.29
N ILE A 71 -1.19 -5.34 5.20
CA ILE A 71 -1.65 -4.41 4.18
C ILE A 71 -1.77 -5.08 2.81
N THR A 72 -2.60 -4.51 1.96
CA THR A 72 -2.69 -4.81 0.53
C THR A 72 -2.90 -3.50 -0.24
N ALA A 73 -2.74 -3.51 -1.56
CA ALA A 73 -2.94 -2.35 -2.39
C ALA A 73 -3.58 -2.71 -3.73
N ARG A 74 -4.12 -1.69 -4.40
CA ARG A 74 -4.58 -1.78 -5.80
C ARG A 74 -4.20 -0.51 -6.56
N SER A 75 -3.88 -0.68 -7.84
CA SER A 75 -3.70 0.42 -8.78
C SER A 75 -5.07 0.92 -9.22
N ALA A 76 -5.21 2.23 -9.39
CA ALA A 76 -6.44 2.87 -9.87
C ALA A 76 -6.12 4.01 -10.84
N LEU A 77 -6.89 4.08 -11.93
CA LEU A 77 -6.83 5.16 -12.91
C LEU A 77 -8.25 5.47 -13.41
N ALA A 78 -8.75 6.67 -13.13
CA ALA A 78 -10.14 7.03 -13.41
C ALA A 78 -11.14 5.98 -12.86
N SER A 79 -11.89 5.31 -13.74
CA SER A 79 -12.84 4.24 -13.38
C SER A 79 -12.22 2.83 -13.32
N ASP A 80 -10.98 2.66 -13.78
CA ASP A 80 -10.32 1.36 -13.84
C ASP A 80 -9.55 1.06 -12.56
N GLN A 81 -9.58 -0.21 -12.15
CA GLN A 81 -8.85 -0.71 -10.98
C GLN A 81 -8.16 -2.03 -11.32
N SER A 82 -6.97 -2.25 -10.75
CA SER A 82 -6.33 -3.56 -10.79
C SER A 82 -7.00 -4.52 -9.79
N ASN A 83 -6.67 -5.80 -9.91
CA ASN A 83 -6.84 -6.73 -8.81
C ASN A 83 -5.99 -6.30 -7.59
N TRP A 84 -6.31 -6.89 -6.44
CA TRP A 84 -5.54 -6.72 -5.22
C TRP A 84 -4.11 -7.28 -5.35
N GLY A 85 -3.16 -6.55 -4.81
CA GLY A 85 -1.78 -7.00 -4.61
C GLY A 85 -1.66 -8.06 -3.51
N PRO A 86 -0.52 -8.76 -3.44
CA PRO A 86 -0.24 -9.69 -2.36
C PRO A 86 -0.25 -8.96 -1.00
N ASN A 87 -0.64 -9.69 0.03
CA ASN A 87 -0.59 -9.18 1.40
C ASN A 87 0.86 -9.00 1.85
N GLN A 88 1.16 -7.89 2.51
CA GLN A 88 2.42 -7.62 3.17
C GLN A 88 2.18 -7.39 4.66
N THR A 89 2.85 -8.15 5.52
CA THR A 89 2.82 -7.92 6.97
C THR A 89 3.94 -6.97 7.36
N LEU A 90 3.59 -6.00 8.18
CA LEU A 90 4.48 -5.01 8.80
C LEU A 90 4.40 -5.16 10.32
N ILE A 91 5.52 -4.90 11.00
CA ILE A 91 5.55 -4.79 12.46
C ILE A 91 5.63 -3.31 12.79
N VAL A 92 4.55 -2.77 13.33
CA VAL A 92 4.47 -1.38 13.83
C VAL A 92 4.81 -1.42 15.33
N ARG A 93 5.72 -0.56 15.77
CA ARG A 93 6.14 -0.46 17.18
C ARG A 93 5.86 0.93 17.73
#